data_AF-A0A9D3QF81-F1
#
_entry.id   AF-A0A9D3QF81-F1
#
_cell.length_a   1.000
_cell.length_b   1.000
_cell.length_c   1.000
_cell.angle_alpha   90.00
_cell.angle_beta   90.00
_cell.angle_gamma   90.00
#
_symmetry.space_group_name_H-M   'P 1'
#
loop_
_entity.id
_entity.type
_entity.pdbx_description
1 polymer ?
#
loop_
_entity_poly.entity_id
_entity_poly.type
_entity_poly.pdbx_seq_one_letter_code
_entity_poly.pdbx_strand_id
1 'polypeptide(L)'
;MKARPLCLVPVLVLAGLWVQFGESVQAPVLSGPDMAYLDSRVEFRCEAPGLPQPVSYQLLRDGEGGVVATRTPEDDQPATFRLRVSNSTGGSYHCRVRVGGSAQPGPLSSNTIHLRVVIPVRGASVVSDPDPPVLPEGETLALSCQVQRGSHLSYLWYFNQREIAGDPRCLVRGNALVISAVSESDAGSYYCRAANALANPRVSYSPEVHVRVKVFLSEPQASFTVSKSEWGFHANVTCRSARGTPPVRFWLILDQVLLANSTEASLSASFSVPVTLGQNAGELRCRARDQLRQLDGPPLRLEVVPVGGDVQLRVEYLYSADSTAAGVRLHCAVGRGTFPAYAWFLNNTLLQREGDSYIITTPGHTLLLTSVSPQISGYYHCQAKDSFDNSSWILSQTAFVHTTGLGVVSSEVIAIVFCCFLLLVIVGSVCCMFTLPNRGVDSRLRSRSSAFALSAIHSGSEVMEAESNSSVTP
;
A
#
# COMPACT_ATOMS: atom_id res chain seq x y z
N MET A 1 85.92 -10.75 -70.62
CA MET A 1 87.16 -11.52 -70.82
C MET A 1 87.32 -12.53 -69.70
N LYS A 2 87.86 -13.71 -70.03
CA LYS A 2 88.13 -14.89 -69.21
C LYS A 2 88.69 -14.60 -67.80
N ALA A 3 88.24 -15.35 -66.79
CA ALA A 3 89.00 -16.47 -66.19
C ALA A 3 88.41 -16.93 -64.83
N ARG A 4 88.13 -18.23 -64.73
CA ARG A 4 88.26 -19.06 -63.50
C ARG A 4 89.63 -19.80 -63.61
N PRO A 5 90.18 -20.50 -62.61
CA PRO A 5 89.88 -20.60 -61.16
C PRO A 5 91.17 -20.49 -60.27
N LEU A 6 91.07 -20.54 -58.93
CA LEU A 6 91.74 -21.55 -58.08
C LEU A 6 91.31 -21.46 -56.61
N CYS A 7 91.15 -22.64 -56.00
CA CYS A 7 90.76 -22.91 -54.62
C CYS A 7 91.76 -22.43 -53.57
N LEU A 8 91.25 -22.09 -52.38
CA LEU A 8 91.75 -22.59 -51.08
C LEU A 8 90.68 -22.32 -50.01
N VAL A 9 90.17 -23.39 -49.40
CA VAL A 9 89.29 -23.36 -48.22
C VAL A 9 90.16 -23.11 -46.98
N PRO A 10 89.65 -22.35 -46.00
CA PRO A 10 89.71 -22.87 -44.64
C PRO A 10 88.36 -22.81 -43.94
N VAL A 11 88.12 -23.88 -43.20
CA VAL A 11 87.00 -24.13 -42.28
C VAL A 11 86.97 -23.03 -41.21
N LEU A 12 85.82 -22.39 -41.00
CA LEU A 12 85.55 -21.63 -39.79
C LEU A 12 84.15 -21.94 -39.25
N VAL A 13 84.21 -22.50 -38.04
CA VAL A 13 83.18 -23.01 -37.13
C VAL A 13 82.08 -21.98 -36.86
N LEU A 14 80.81 -22.42 -36.98
CA LEU A 14 79.65 -21.71 -36.46
C LEU A 14 79.66 -21.77 -34.93
N ALA A 15 80.04 -20.66 -34.27
CA ALA A 15 79.82 -20.48 -32.85
C ALA A 15 78.34 -20.16 -32.61
N GLY A 16 77.60 -21.14 -32.10
CA GLY A 16 76.28 -20.93 -31.52
C GLY A 16 76.42 -20.05 -30.28
N LEU A 17 75.85 -18.84 -30.34
CA LEU A 17 75.61 -18.02 -29.17
C LEU A 17 74.52 -18.68 -28.33
N TRP A 18 74.94 -19.42 -27.31
CA TRP A 18 74.09 -19.78 -26.19
C TRP A 18 73.77 -18.50 -25.43
N VAL A 19 72.56 -17.97 -25.61
CA VAL A 19 72.00 -16.96 -24.72
C VAL A 19 71.70 -17.66 -23.40
N GLN A 20 72.55 -17.47 -22.39
CA GLN A 20 72.21 -17.83 -21.02
C GLN A 20 71.06 -16.93 -20.56
N PHE A 21 69.89 -17.52 -20.31
CA PHE A 21 68.86 -16.89 -19.49
C PHE A 21 69.43 -16.76 -18.07
N GLY A 22 69.87 -15.56 -17.70
CA GLY A 22 70.07 -15.23 -16.29
C GLY A 22 68.72 -15.24 -15.60
N GLU A 23 68.53 -16.15 -14.65
CA GLU A 23 67.37 -16.18 -13.77
C GLU A 23 67.25 -14.84 -13.03
N SER A 24 66.17 -14.11 -13.28
CA SER A 24 65.88 -12.84 -12.61
C SER A 24 65.55 -13.11 -11.15
N VAL A 25 66.41 -12.68 -10.23
CA VAL A 25 66.19 -12.80 -8.77
C VAL A 25 64.91 -12.05 -8.41
N GLN A 26 63.87 -12.77 -7.98
CA GLN A 26 62.61 -12.18 -7.55
C GLN A 26 62.75 -11.59 -6.14
N ALA A 27 62.16 -10.41 -5.93
CA ALA A 27 62.12 -9.79 -4.61
C ALA A 27 61.28 -10.64 -3.63
N PRO A 28 61.67 -10.72 -2.34
CA PRO A 28 60.92 -11.49 -1.37
C PRO A 28 59.52 -10.93 -1.16
N VAL A 29 58.54 -11.80 -0.94
CA VAL A 29 57.14 -11.42 -0.70
C VAL A 29 56.70 -11.88 0.68
N LEU A 30 56.13 -10.96 1.46
CA LEU A 30 55.51 -11.24 2.74
C LEU A 30 53.99 -11.33 2.55
N SER A 31 53.42 -12.45 2.97
CA SER A 31 51.98 -12.69 3.03
C SER A 31 51.53 -12.89 4.48
N GLY A 32 50.33 -12.42 4.81
CA GLY A 32 49.79 -12.46 6.17
C GLY A 32 48.55 -11.57 6.31
N PRO A 33 47.89 -11.59 7.48
CA PRO A 33 46.68 -10.80 7.72
C PRO A 33 47.01 -9.33 8.02
N ASP A 34 46.13 -8.43 7.59
CA ASP A 34 46.15 -7.00 7.94
C ASP A 34 45.27 -6.69 9.18
N MET A 35 44.43 -7.63 9.61
CA MET A 35 43.63 -7.55 10.84
C MET A 35 43.57 -8.89 11.55
N ALA A 36 43.63 -8.88 12.89
CA ALA A 36 43.48 -10.09 13.69
C ALA A 36 42.90 -9.81 15.08
N TYR A 37 42.22 -10.81 15.65
CA TYR A 37 41.64 -10.67 16.98
C TYR A 37 42.71 -10.63 18.08
N LEU A 38 42.45 -9.84 19.12
CA LEU A 38 43.22 -9.92 20.36
C LEU A 38 43.23 -11.36 20.88
N ASP A 39 44.40 -11.82 21.34
CA ASP A 39 44.68 -13.18 21.83
C ASP A 39 44.65 -14.29 20.76
N SER A 40 44.38 -13.98 19.48
CA SER A 40 44.46 -14.97 18.41
C SER A 40 45.90 -15.25 17.98
N ARG A 41 46.08 -16.24 17.10
CA ARG A 41 47.35 -16.52 16.44
C ARG A 41 47.28 -16.15 14.97
N VAL A 42 48.32 -15.49 14.48
CA VAL A 42 48.47 -15.13 13.07
C VAL A 42 49.75 -15.73 12.51
N GLU A 43 49.75 -15.96 11.20
CA GLU A 43 50.89 -16.49 10.47
C GLU A 43 51.31 -15.50 9.40
N PHE A 44 52.58 -15.12 9.41
CA PHE A 44 53.23 -14.40 8.32
C PHE A 44 54.14 -15.36 7.57
N ARG A 45 53.98 -15.45 6.25
CA ARG A 45 54.78 -16.32 5.39
C ARG A 45 55.61 -15.47 4.44
N CYS A 46 56.93 -15.66 4.50
CA CYS A 46 57.89 -14.95 3.67
C CYS A 46 58.53 -15.92 2.67
N GLU A 47 58.47 -15.57 1.39
CA GLU A 47 58.92 -16.41 0.28
C GLU A 47 59.90 -15.63 -0.60
N ALA A 48 61.01 -16.27 -0.98
CA ALA A 48 62.07 -15.68 -1.78
C ALA A 48 62.68 -16.74 -2.72
N PRO A 49 61.96 -17.11 -3.80
CA PRO A 49 62.33 -18.23 -4.66
C PRO A 49 63.58 -17.90 -5.49
N GLY A 50 64.39 -18.91 -5.77
CA GLY A 50 65.58 -18.77 -6.63
C GLY A 50 66.82 -18.18 -5.93
N LEU A 51 66.84 -18.16 -4.59
CA LEU A 51 68.03 -17.77 -3.83
C LEU A 51 68.90 -18.98 -3.48
N PRO A 52 70.24 -18.88 -3.57
CA PRO A 52 71.13 -19.98 -3.21
C PRO A 52 71.12 -20.21 -1.69
N GLN A 53 71.13 -21.48 -1.28
CA GLN A 53 71.11 -21.87 0.14
C GLN A 53 72.50 -21.69 0.80
N PRO A 54 72.57 -21.38 2.11
CA PRO A 54 71.48 -21.27 3.08
C PRO A 54 70.83 -19.87 3.12
N VAL A 55 69.49 -19.83 3.16
CA VAL A 55 68.71 -18.58 3.25
C VAL A 55 68.17 -18.35 4.67
N SER A 56 68.41 -17.16 5.21
CA SER A 56 67.88 -16.73 6.51
C SER A 56 66.81 -15.66 6.37
N TYR A 57 65.66 -15.89 6.99
CA TYR A 57 64.51 -15.00 6.99
C TYR A 57 64.36 -14.34 8.36
N GLN A 58 64.20 -13.02 8.37
CA GLN A 58 63.91 -12.24 9.56
C GLN A 58 62.58 -11.51 9.38
N LEU A 59 61.66 -11.69 10.32
CA LEU A 59 60.49 -10.84 10.41
C LEU A 59 60.83 -9.61 11.26
N LEU A 60 60.64 -8.42 10.70
CA LEU A 60 60.86 -7.15 11.37
C LEU A 60 59.53 -6.44 11.56
N ARG A 61 59.45 -5.64 12.62
CA ARG A 61 58.36 -4.71 12.89
C ARG A 61 58.93 -3.31 12.95
N ASP A 62 58.31 -2.37 12.24
CA ASP A 62 58.72 -0.97 12.26
C ASP A 62 58.30 -0.33 13.60
N GLY A 63 59.28 0.25 14.33
CA GLY A 63 59.17 0.69 15.73
C GLY A 63 60.06 -0.15 16.66
N GLU A 64 60.84 0.51 17.54
CA GLU A 64 61.88 -0.06 18.43
C GLU A 64 62.49 -1.40 17.97
N GLY A 65 63.18 -1.36 16.81
CA GLY A 65 64.37 -2.17 16.47
C GLY A 65 64.37 -3.69 16.62
N GLY A 66 63.26 -4.33 16.98
CA GLY A 66 63.23 -5.73 17.36
C GLY A 66 63.00 -6.62 16.15
N VAL A 67 64.04 -7.34 15.72
CA VAL A 67 63.84 -8.58 14.98
C VAL A 67 62.86 -9.44 15.79
N VAL A 68 61.68 -9.67 15.22
CA VAL A 68 60.57 -10.34 15.91
C VAL A 68 60.87 -11.84 16.02
N ALA A 69 61.39 -12.41 14.93
CA ALA A 69 61.84 -13.79 14.86
C ALA A 69 62.78 -13.98 13.66
N THR A 70 63.71 -14.92 13.79
CA THR A 70 64.59 -15.38 12.69
C THR A 70 64.33 -16.86 12.44
N ARG A 71 64.27 -17.26 11.16
CA ARG A 71 64.09 -18.66 10.72
C ARG A 71 65.04 -18.96 9.58
N THR A 72 65.67 -20.13 9.64
CA THR A 72 66.53 -20.70 8.59
C THR A 72 65.99 -22.08 8.24
N PRO A 73 65.04 -22.18 7.29
CA PRO A 73 64.51 -23.46 6.81
C PRO A 73 65.64 -24.32 6.22
N GLU A 74 65.53 -25.65 6.32
CA GLU A 74 66.56 -26.59 5.87
C GLU A 74 66.50 -26.88 4.35
N ASP A 75 65.58 -26.25 3.62
CA ASP A 75 65.35 -26.39 2.16
C ASP A 75 64.89 -25.04 1.55
N ASP A 76 64.59 -25.00 0.24
CA ASP A 76 63.97 -23.84 -0.47
C ASP A 76 62.51 -23.55 -0.05
N GLN A 77 62.17 -23.86 1.21
CA GLN A 77 60.85 -23.62 1.78
C GLN A 77 60.73 -22.18 2.29
N PRO A 78 59.55 -21.55 2.12
CA PRO A 78 59.29 -20.24 2.70
C PRO A 78 59.22 -20.29 4.23
N ALA A 79 59.70 -19.23 4.87
CA ALA A 79 59.67 -19.11 6.32
C ALA A 79 58.27 -18.71 6.81
N THR A 80 57.75 -19.44 7.81
CA THR A 80 56.49 -19.13 8.48
C THR A 80 56.73 -18.65 9.91
N PHE A 81 56.21 -17.47 10.23
CA PHE A 81 56.31 -16.82 11.53
C PHE A 81 54.94 -16.80 12.21
N ARG A 82 54.82 -17.50 13.34
CA ARG A 82 53.59 -17.56 14.14
C ARG A 82 53.65 -16.58 15.29
N LEU A 83 52.68 -15.68 15.38
CA LEU A 83 52.60 -14.64 16.41
C LEU A 83 51.31 -14.77 17.21
N ARG A 84 51.40 -14.57 18.52
CA ARG A 84 50.23 -14.39 19.39
C ARG A 84 49.91 -12.90 19.48
N VAL A 85 48.70 -12.52 19.08
CA VAL A 85 48.27 -11.14 19.00
C VAL A 85 48.01 -10.60 20.41
N SER A 86 48.55 -9.43 20.72
CA SER A 86 48.33 -8.68 21.96
C SER A 86 48.11 -7.19 21.64
N ASN A 87 47.86 -6.34 22.63
CA ASN A 87 47.68 -4.90 22.38
C ASN A 87 48.90 -4.22 21.73
N SER A 88 50.11 -4.78 21.90
CA SER A 88 51.34 -4.21 21.36
C SER A 88 51.77 -4.85 20.03
N THR A 89 51.04 -5.85 19.51
CA THR A 89 51.40 -6.50 18.23
C THR A 89 50.90 -5.72 17.01
N GLY A 90 50.14 -4.64 17.20
CA GLY A 90 49.80 -3.75 16.09
C GLY A 90 51.05 -3.07 15.53
N GLY A 91 51.13 -2.91 14.21
CA GLY A 91 52.26 -2.25 13.57
C GLY A 91 52.53 -2.73 12.15
N SER A 92 53.58 -2.18 11.55
CA SER A 92 54.00 -2.50 10.19
C SER A 92 55.07 -3.59 10.22
N TYR A 93 54.87 -4.65 9.45
CA TYR A 93 55.74 -5.82 9.38
C TYR A 93 56.34 -5.96 7.98
N HIS A 94 57.64 -6.22 7.91
CA HIS A 94 58.33 -6.55 6.66
C HIS A 94 59.33 -7.69 6.91
N CYS A 95 59.63 -8.46 5.86
CA CYS A 95 60.56 -9.56 5.92
C CYS A 95 61.89 -9.16 5.30
N ARG A 96 62.99 -9.50 5.97
CA ARG A 96 64.36 -9.32 5.47
C ARG A 96 65.00 -10.67 5.25
N VAL A 97 65.56 -10.86 4.06
CA VAL A 97 66.20 -12.11 3.64
C VAL A 97 67.70 -11.90 3.51
N ARG A 98 68.51 -12.77 4.12
CA ARG A 98 69.97 -12.80 3.92
C ARG A 98 70.40 -14.17 3.40
N VAL A 99 71.20 -14.15 2.34
CA VAL A 99 71.80 -15.31 1.70
C VAL A 99 73.18 -15.57 2.33
N GLY A 100 73.43 -16.80 2.75
CA GLY A 100 74.73 -17.22 3.27
C GLY A 100 75.72 -17.48 2.13
N GLY A 101 76.90 -16.86 2.18
CA GLY A 101 78.04 -17.23 1.34
C GLY A 101 78.12 -16.62 -0.06
N SER A 102 77.26 -15.66 -0.46
CA SER A 102 77.37 -14.99 -1.76
C SER A 102 77.75 -13.50 -1.67
N ALA A 103 78.43 -13.00 -2.71
CA ALA A 103 78.73 -11.59 -2.94
C ALA A 103 77.50 -10.79 -3.45
N GLN A 104 76.29 -11.11 -2.96
CA GLN A 104 75.06 -10.41 -3.33
C GLN A 104 75.02 -9.00 -2.69
N PRO A 105 74.43 -7.99 -3.37
CA PRO A 105 74.34 -6.63 -2.85
C PRO A 105 73.24 -6.54 -1.78
N GLY A 106 73.64 -6.66 -0.51
CA GLY A 106 72.80 -6.30 0.64
C GLY A 106 71.60 -7.21 0.93
N PRO A 107 70.96 -7.03 2.09
CA PRO A 107 69.77 -7.79 2.47
C PRO A 107 68.56 -7.41 1.60
N LEU A 108 67.81 -8.40 1.12
CA LEU A 108 66.57 -8.17 0.37
C LEU A 108 65.42 -7.91 1.35
N SER A 109 64.51 -6.98 1.00
CA SER A 109 63.35 -6.62 1.82
C SER A 109 62.04 -6.86 1.07
N SER A 110 61.03 -7.37 1.76
CA SER A 110 59.71 -7.60 1.20
C SER A 110 58.82 -6.35 1.20
N ASN A 111 57.60 -6.50 0.67
CA ASN A 111 56.49 -5.60 0.95
C ASN A 111 56.18 -5.53 2.46
N THR A 112 55.51 -4.45 2.86
CA THR A 112 55.10 -4.18 4.24
C THR A 112 53.62 -4.52 4.44
N ILE A 113 53.28 -5.19 5.53
CA ILE A 113 51.90 -5.46 5.97
C ILE A 113 51.63 -4.70 7.27
N HIS A 114 50.56 -3.89 7.30
CA HIS A 114 50.14 -3.20 8.52
C HIS A 114 49.08 -4.00 9.27
N LEU A 115 49.47 -4.64 10.38
CA LEU A 115 48.59 -5.43 11.21
C LEU A 115 47.85 -4.54 12.22
N ARG A 116 46.52 -4.57 12.16
CA ARG A 116 45.63 -3.94 13.15
C ARG A 116 45.05 -4.97 14.11
N VAL A 117 45.09 -4.65 15.40
CA VAL A 117 44.53 -5.50 16.45
C VAL A 117 43.05 -5.20 16.62
N VAL A 118 42.23 -6.24 16.57
CA VAL A 118 40.77 -6.15 16.64
C VAL A 118 40.27 -6.75 17.96
N ILE A 119 39.53 -5.96 18.72
CA ILE A 119 38.92 -6.37 19.99
C ILE A 119 37.51 -6.94 19.71
N PRO A 120 37.20 -8.20 20.09
CA PRO A 120 35.87 -8.80 19.90
C PRO A 120 34.73 -7.98 20.52
N VAL A 121 33.61 -7.84 19.80
CA VAL A 121 32.40 -7.15 20.29
C VAL A 121 31.76 -7.87 21.47
N ARG A 122 31.38 -7.14 22.52
CA ARG A 122 30.52 -7.60 23.61
C ARG A 122 29.71 -6.44 24.22
N GLY A 123 28.52 -6.77 24.71
CA GLY A 123 27.70 -5.87 25.54
C GLY A 123 27.10 -4.71 24.76
N ALA A 124 26.49 -4.98 23.60
CA ALA A 124 25.71 -3.98 22.88
C ALA A 124 24.47 -3.57 23.69
N SER A 125 24.15 -2.29 23.70
CA SER A 125 23.00 -1.69 24.37
C SER A 125 22.53 -0.46 23.60
N VAL A 126 21.24 -0.12 23.72
CA VAL A 126 20.68 1.07 23.09
C VAL A 126 20.38 2.10 24.19
N VAL A 127 20.84 3.32 23.96
CA VAL A 127 20.49 4.51 24.73
C VAL A 127 19.57 5.36 23.86
N SER A 128 18.47 5.85 24.41
CA SER A 128 17.53 6.70 23.71
C SER A 128 17.57 8.15 24.22
N ASP A 129 17.22 9.08 23.34
CA ASP A 129 16.89 10.45 23.67
C ASP A 129 15.55 10.77 22.99
N PRO A 130 14.46 10.99 23.76
CA PRO A 130 14.41 10.98 25.24
C PRO A 130 14.57 9.58 25.86
N ASP A 131 14.93 9.52 27.15
CA ASP A 131 14.94 8.30 27.98
C ASP A 131 13.97 8.47 29.17
N PRO A 132 12.90 7.65 29.29
CA PRO A 132 12.48 6.60 28.37
C PRO A 132 12.03 7.14 27.00
N PRO A 133 12.02 6.32 25.93
CA PRO A 133 11.69 6.73 24.56
C PRO A 133 10.19 6.93 24.35
N VAL A 134 9.64 7.90 25.06
CA VAL A 134 8.23 8.28 25.03
C VAL A 134 8.13 9.75 24.68
N LEU A 135 7.64 10.05 23.48
CA LEU A 135 7.64 11.40 22.90
C LEU A 135 6.39 11.66 22.06
N PRO A 136 5.94 12.92 21.92
CA PRO A 136 4.82 13.24 21.04
C PRO A 136 5.20 13.14 19.55
N GLU A 137 4.20 12.99 18.69
CA GLU A 137 4.40 13.03 17.25
C GLU A 137 4.97 14.37 16.78
N GLY A 138 5.80 14.36 15.74
CA GLY A 138 6.52 15.53 15.25
C GLY A 138 7.84 15.82 15.97
N GLU A 139 8.11 15.20 17.12
CA GLU A 139 9.40 15.32 17.79
C GLU A 139 10.49 14.44 17.15
N THR A 140 11.74 14.63 17.58
CA THR A 140 12.88 13.85 17.09
C THR A 140 13.25 12.75 18.08
N LEU A 141 13.39 11.52 17.60
CA LEU A 141 13.94 10.40 18.35
C LEU A 141 15.39 10.17 17.93
N ALA A 142 16.30 10.09 18.90
CA ALA A 142 17.66 9.65 18.68
C ALA A 142 17.95 8.37 19.48
N LEU A 143 18.39 7.31 18.79
CA LEU A 143 18.85 6.08 19.41
C LEU A 143 20.35 5.92 19.13
N SER A 144 21.12 5.53 20.15
CA SER A 144 22.55 5.29 20.05
C SER A 144 22.89 3.89 20.53
N CYS A 145 23.58 3.13 19.69
CA CYS A 145 24.10 1.82 20.01
C CYS A 145 25.47 1.98 20.70
N GLN A 146 25.56 1.56 21.95
CA GLN A 146 26.80 1.54 22.73
C GLN A 146 27.28 0.10 22.91
N VAL A 147 28.60 -0.12 22.84
CA VAL A 147 29.21 -1.41 23.13
C VAL A 147 30.18 -1.29 24.30
N GLN A 148 30.14 -2.24 25.22
CA GLN A 148 31.06 -2.29 26.36
C GLN A 148 32.50 -2.62 25.93
N ARG A 149 32.66 -3.48 24.93
CA ARG A 149 33.96 -3.89 24.39
C ARG A 149 33.85 -4.13 22.89
N GLY A 150 34.77 -3.57 22.10
CA GLY A 150 34.80 -3.74 20.65
C GLY A 150 35.71 -2.73 19.97
N SER A 151 36.10 -2.98 18.71
CA SER A 151 36.88 -2.06 17.88
C SER A 151 36.60 -2.33 16.40
N HIS A 152 36.77 -1.34 15.52
CA HIS A 152 36.52 -1.49 14.08
C HIS A 152 35.09 -1.96 13.81
N LEU A 153 34.13 -1.23 14.38
CA LEU A 153 32.74 -1.62 14.48
C LEU A 153 31.93 -1.11 13.30
N SER A 154 31.04 -1.96 12.81
CA SER A 154 29.89 -1.59 11.99
C SER A 154 28.61 -1.84 12.78
N TYR A 155 27.57 -1.06 12.50
CA TYR A 155 26.29 -1.13 13.17
C TYR A 155 25.18 -1.30 12.15
N LEU A 156 24.21 -2.15 12.48
CA LEU A 156 22.93 -2.25 11.79
C LEU A 156 21.82 -2.02 12.81
N TRP A 157 20.76 -1.35 12.37
CA TRP A 157 19.57 -1.07 13.17
C TRP A 157 18.41 -1.90 12.68
N TYR A 158 17.56 -2.32 13.63
CA TYR A 158 16.37 -3.10 13.35
C TYR A 158 15.16 -2.43 13.99
N PHE A 159 14.05 -2.42 13.26
CA PHE A 159 12.73 -2.01 13.71
C PHE A 159 11.75 -3.17 13.49
N ASN A 160 11.07 -3.61 14.55
CA ASN A 160 10.13 -4.73 14.52
C ASN A 160 10.71 -5.95 13.77
N GLN A 161 11.94 -6.34 14.14
CA GLN A 161 12.70 -7.47 13.59
C GLN A 161 13.16 -7.33 12.12
N ARG A 162 12.93 -6.17 11.49
CA ARG A 162 13.39 -5.88 10.12
C ARG A 162 14.53 -4.88 10.15
N GLU A 163 15.54 -5.13 9.32
CA GLU A 163 16.66 -4.20 9.18
C GLU A 163 16.17 -2.88 8.57
N ILE A 164 16.58 -1.77 9.17
CA ILE A 164 16.30 -0.43 8.67
C ILE A 164 17.33 -0.13 7.59
N ALA A 165 17.03 -0.53 6.35
CA ALA A 165 17.86 -0.27 5.18
C ALA A 165 17.15 0.70 4.23
N GLY A 166 17.71 1.89 4.04
CA GLY A 166 17.27 2.80 2.98
C GLY A 166 15.96 3.56 3.21
N ASP A 167 15.45 3.66 4.44
CA ASP A 167 14.35 4.59 4.74
C ASP A 167 14.88 6.04 4.71
N PRO A 168 14.41 6.90 3.77
CA PRO A 168 14.90 8.27 3.64
C PRO A 168 14.57 9.15 4.86
N ARG A 169 13.60 8.76 5.71
CA ARG A 169 13.26 9.47 6.96
C ARG A 169 14.18 9.08 8.13
N CYS A 170 14.87 7.94 8.04
CA CYS A 170 15.78 7.45 9.06
C CYS A 170 17.22 7.80 8.70
N LEU A 171 17.85 8.66 9.50
CA LEU A 171 19.26 8.97 9.34
C LEU A 171 20.10 8.00 10.20
N VAL A 172 20.66 6.98 9.55
CA VAL A 172 21.64 6.08 10.18
C VAL A 172 23.05 6.65 9.98
N ARG A 173 23.70 7.07 11.08
CA ARG A 173 25.08 7.59 11.07
C ARG A 173 25.93 6.81 12.07
N GLY A 174 26.71 5.86 11.56
CA GLY A 174 27.57 5.02 12.41
C GLY A 174 26.73 4.26 13.44
N ASN A 175 26.92 4.56 14.72
CA ASN A 175 26.19 3.92 15.81
C ASN A 175 24.88 4.61 16.20
N ALA A 176 24.46 5.66 15.50
CA ALA A 176 23.24 6.42 15.80
C ALA A 176 22.15 6.22 14.73
N LEU A 177 20.90 6.14 15.18
CA LEU A 177 19.69 6.20 14.38
C LEU A 177 18.88 7.41 14.82
N VAL A 178 18.65 8.35 13.91
CA VAL A 178 17.84 9.54 14.16
C VAL A 178 16.61 9.51 13.27
N ILE A 179 15.44 9.63 13.89
CA ILE A 179 14.15 9.74 13.21
C ILE A 179 13.60 11.13 13.52
N SER A 180 13.60 12.00 12.51
CA SER A 180 13.04 13.34 12.63
C SER A 180 11.52 13.29 12.43
N ALA A 181 10.78 14.06 13.23
CA ALA A 181 9.33 14.15 13.14
C ALA A 181 8.63 12.79 13.19
N VAL A 182 8.75 12.11 14.33
CA VAL A 182 8.16 10.79 14.54
C VAL A 182 6.64 10.80 14.38
N SER A 183 6.11 9.68 13.93
CA SER A 183 4.69 9.44 13.72
C SER A 183 4.25 8.16 14.43
N GLU A 184 2.94 7.89 14.48
CA GLU A 184 2.40 6.67 15.10
C GLU A 184 3.00 5.38 14.50
N SER A 185 3.37 5.38 13.21
CA SER A 185 3.98 4.22 12.56
C SER A 185 5.42 3.93 13.00
N ASP A 186 6.07 4.89 13.65
CA ASP A 186 7.45 4.75 14.17
C ASP A 186 7.45 4.23 15.63
N ALA A 187 6.28 3.94 16.21
CA ALA A 187 6.18 3.25 17.50
C ALA A 187 6.46 1.75 17.33
N GLY A 188 7.26 1.17 18.23
CA GLY A 188 7.59 -0.26 18.19
C GLY A 188 8.94 -0.60 18.82
N SER A 189 9.43 -1.81 18.54
CA SER A 189 10.68 -2.33 19.10
C SER A 189 11.88 -2.02 18.21
N TYR A 190 12.91 -1.42 18.81
CA TYR A 190 14.18 -1.11 18.17
C TYR A 190 15.33 -1.85 18.85
N TYR A 191 16.28 -2.35 18.06
CA TYR A 191 17.53 -2.90 18.57
C TYR A 191 18.66 -2.73 17.55
N CYS A 192 19.89 -2.79 18.01
CA CYS A 192 21.07 -2.69 17.17
C CYS A 192 21.87 -4.00 17.15
N ARG A 193 22.60 -4.20 16.05
CA ARG A 193 23.62 -5.24 15.89
C ARG A 193 24.95 -4.55 15.65
N ALA A 194 25.91 -4.76 16.54
CA ALA A 194 27.29 -4.32 16.38
C ALA A 194 28.16 -5.49 15.93
N ALA A 195 29.03 -5.27 14.93
CA ALA A 195 29.90 -6.29 14.35
C ALA A 195 31.30 -5.75 14.09
N ASN A 196 32.34 -6.59 14.18
CA ASN A 196 33.69 -6.22 13.77
C ASN A 196 33.91 -6.43 12.26
N ALA A 197 34.73 -5.60 11.63
CA ALA A 197 35.07 -5.68 10.21
C ALA A 197 36.15 -6.75 9.88
N LEU A 198 35.89 -8.02 10.20
CA LEU A 198 36.73 -9.18 9.85
C LEU A 198 35.93 -10.19 9.00
N ALA A 199 36.63 -11.04 8.24
CA ALA A 199 35.99 -12.09 7.43
C ALA A 199 35.07 -13.01 8.24
N ASN A 200 35.45 -13.30 9.49
CA ASN A 200 34.62 -13.98 10.49
C ASN A 200 34.27 -12.99 11.62
N PRO A 201 33.22 -12.18 11.46
CA PRO A 201 32.90 -11.12 12.40
C PRO A 201 32.35 -11.69 13.72
N ARG A 202 32.79 -11.12 14.85
CA ARG A 202 32.08 -11.28 16.13
C ARG A 202 30.99 -10.22 16.19
N VAL A 203 29.82 -10.63 16.68
CA VAL A 203 28.61 -9.81 16.71
C VAL A 203 28.05 -9.75 18.11
N SER A 204 27.43 -8.62 18.45
CA SER A 204 26.63 -8.44 19.66
C SER A 204 25.34 -7.73 19.28
N TYR A 205 24.21 -8.26 19.74
CA TYR A 205 22.90 -7.62 19.63
C TYR A 205 22.57 -6.92 20.94
N SER A 206 21.90 -5.76 20.87
CA SER A 206 21.33 -5.13 22.05
C SER A 206 20.01 -5.81 22.45
N PRO A 207 19.57 -5.64 23.70
CA PRO A 207 18.16 -5.80 24.04
C PRO A 207 17.27 -4.87 23.21
N GLU A 208 16.00 -5.22 23.08
CA GLU A 208 14.99 -4.37 22.45
C GLU A 208 14.60 -3.20 23.36
N VAL A 209 14.49 -2.01 22.77
CA VAL A 209 13.94 -0.81 23.38
C VAL A 209 12.62 -0.49 22.69
N HIS A 210 11.56 -0.33 23.47
CA HIS A 210 10.21 -0.09 22.94
C HIS A 210 9.87 1.39 22.93
N VAL A 211 9.80 1.98 21.74
CA VAL A 211 9.48 3.39 21.51
C VAL A 211 7.97 3.57 21.50
N ARG A 212 7.48 4.59 22.23
CA ARG A 212 6.06 4.96 22.24
C ARG A 212 5.88 6.39 21.77
N VAL A 213 5.03 6.56 20.76
CA VAL A 213 4.69 7.88 20.22
C VAL A 213 3.33 8.32 20.74
N LYS A 214 3.25 9.53 21.32
CA LYS A 214 2.00 10.14 21.78
C LYS A 214 1.39 10.98 20.66
N VAL A 215 0.19 10.60 20.24
CA VAL A 215 -0.57 11.24 19.17
C VAL A 215 -1.33 12.44 19.73
N PHE A 216 -1.33 13.57 19.01
CA PHE A 216 -2.06 14.75 19.45
C PHE A 216 -3.59 14.53 19.42
N LEU A 217 -4.24 14.80 20.55
CA LEU A 217 -5.70 14.68 20.70
C LEU A 217 -6.46 15.56 19.70
N SER A 218 -7.29 15.02 18.82
CA SER A 218 -8.14 15.83 17.94
C SER A 218 -9.30 16.47 18.69
N GLU A 219 -9.85 17.53 18.14
CA GLU A 219 -11.09 18.16 18.62
C GLU A 219 -12.20 17.10 18.79
N PRO A 220 -12.88 17.06 19.96
CA PRO A 220 -13.93 16.08 20.20
C PRO A 220 -15.22 16.45 19.47
N GLN A 221 -15.82 15.50 18.78
CA GLN A 221 -17.12 15.64 18.15
C GLN A 221 -18.20 15.05 19.05
N ALA A 222 -19.26 15.83 19.28
CA ALA A 222 -20.43 15.40 20.03
C ALA A 222 -21.47 14.80 19.08
N SER A 223 -22.07 13.68 19.47
CA SER A 223 -23.28 13.14 18.86
C SER A 223 -24.17 12.58 19.96
N PHE A 224 -25.45 12.36 19.69
CA PHE A 224 -26.32 11.73 20.68
C PHE A 224 -27.37 10.84 20.04
N THR A 225 -27.83 9.87 20.82
CA THR A 225 -29.04 9.08 20.53
C THR A 225 -30.04 9.31 21.66
N VAL A 226 -31.30 8.94 21.42
CA VAL A 226 -32.36 9.09 22.42
C VAL A 226 -32.83 7.71 22.85
N SER A 227 -33.15 7.58 24.12
CA SER A 227 -33.75 6.38 24.71
C SER A 227 -34.89 6.77 25.63
N LYS A 228 -35.92 5.92 25.70
CA LYS A 228 -37.04 6.07 26.62
C LYS A 228 -36.86 5.14 27.81
N SER A 229 -37.03 5.67 29.01
CA SER A 229 -37.09 4.91 30.26
C SER A 229 -38.44 5.16 30.96
N GLU A 230 -38.68 4.45 32.06
CA GLU A 230 -39.85 4.70 32.93
C GLU A 230 -39.89 6.14 33.47
N TRP A 231 -38.72 6.79 33.57
CA TRP A 231 -38.54 8.12 34.15
C TRP A 231 -38.51 9.25 33.11
N GLY A 232 -38.77 8.93 31.83
CA GLY A 232 -38.80 9.89 30.74
C GLY A 232 -37.77 9.60 29.65
N PHE A 233 -37.46 10.60 28.84
CA PHE A 233 -36.52 10.49 27.73
C PHE A 233 -35.12 10.93 28.15
N HIS A 234 -34.11 10.21 27.68
CA HIS A 234 -32.71 10.51 27.92
C HIS A 234 -31.93 10.52 26.62
N ALA A 235 -31.12 11.56 26.43
CA ALA A 235 -30.12 11.63 25.39
C ALA A 235 -28.82 10.98 25.87
N ASN A 236 -28.36 9.96 25.16
CA ASN A 236 -27.04 9.37 25.35
C ASN A 236 -26.03 10.11 24.46
N VAL A 237 -25.36 11.10 25.03
CA VAL A 237 -24.39 11.95 24.36
C VAL A 237 -23.04 11.25 24.34
N THR A 238 -22.52 11.00 23.14
CA THR A 238 -21.18 10.47 22.92
C THR A 238 -20.25 11.59 22.49
N CYS A 239 -19.22 11.85 23.30
CA CYS A 239 -18.09 12.69 22.93
C CYS A 239 -17.01 11.79 22.34
N ARG A 240 -16.56 12.04 21.11
CA ARG A 240 -15.53 11.23 20.45
C ARG A 240 -14.45 12.10 19.81
N SER A 241 -13.19 11.83 20.14
CA SER A 241 -12.04 12.34 19.39
C SER A 241 -11.61 11.30 18.36
N ALA A 242 -11.30 11.74 17.14
CA ALA A 242 -10.81 10.86 16.07
C ALA A 242 -9.36 10.40 16.30
N ARG A 243 -8.52 11.24 16.91
CA ARG A 243 -7.11 10.97 17.22
C ARG A 243 -6.78 11.35 18.65
N GLY A 244 -5.74 10.74 19.22
CA GLY A 244 -5.22 11.04 20.56
C GLY A 244 -4.60 9.81 21.20
N THR A 245 -3.90 10.00 22.32
CA THR A 245 -3.36 8.88 23.12
C THR A 245 -4.11 8.75 24.44
N PRO A 246 -4.85 7.65 24.66
CA PRO A 246 -5.51 7.39 25.94
C PRO A 246 -4.51 7.27 27.11
N PRO A 247 -4.95 7.52 28.36
CA PRO A 247 -6.32 7.86 28.74
C PRO A 247 -6.68 9.33 28.45
N VAL A 248 -7.92 9.56 28.02
CA VAL A 248 -8.46 10.90 27.74
C VAL A 248 -9.54 11.24 28.75
N ARG A 249 -9.46 12.44 29.32
CA ARG A 249 -10.51 12.96 30.20
C ARG A 249 -11.50 13.76 29.37
N PHE A 250 -12.77 13.41 29.46
CA PHE A 250 -13.88 14.08 28.80
C PHE A 250 -14.74 14.83 29.82
N TRP A 251 -15.23 16.00 29.44
CA TRP A 251 -16.22 16.78 30.17
C TRP A 251 -17.39 17.06 29.25
N LEU A 252 -18.60 16.88 29.75
CA LEU A 252 -19.82 17.31 29.10
C LEU A 252 -20.30 18.61 29.74
N ILE A 253 -20.42 19.65 28.93
CA ILE A 253 -20.85 20.98 29.35
C ILE A 253 -22.17 21.28 28.64
N LEU A 254 -23.18 21.76 29.37
CA LEU A 254 -24.45 22.24 28.84
C LEU A 254 -24.64 23.69 29.27
N ASP A 255 -24.82 24.60 28.30
CA ASP A 255 -24.99 26.05 28.56
C ASP A 255 -23.94 26.64 29.52
N GLN A 256 -22.67 26.30 29.29
CA GLN A 256 -21.50 26.67 30.13
C GLN A 256 -21.43 26.01 31.51
N VAL A 257 -22.39 25.16 31.88
CA VAL A 257 -22.40 24.41 33.14
C VAL A 257 -21.83 23.01 32.92
N LEU A 258 -20.87 22.61 33.77
CA LEU A 258 -20.33 21.26 33.75
C LEU A 258 -21.37 20.26 34.27
N LEU A 259 -21.82 19.31 33.43
CA LEU A 259 -22.75 18.26 33.82
C LEU A 259 -22.04 17.04 34.39
N ALA A 260 -21.05 16.53 33.65
CA ALA A 260 -20.36 15.29 33.98
C ALA A 260 -18.94 15.30 33.43
N ASN A 261 -18.08 14.47 34.01
CA ASN A 261 -16.77 14.17 33.44
C ASN A 261 -16.40 12.71 33.68
N SER A 262 -15.63 12.13 32.76
CA SER A 262 -15.10 10.78 32.88
C SER A 262 -13.68 10.72 32.31
N THR A 263 -12.87 9.78 32.79
CA THR A 263 -11.55 9.51 32.23
C THR A 263 -11.57 8.13 31.62
N GLU A 264 -11.46 8.08 30.29
CA GLU A 264 -11.63 6.86 29.51
C GLU A 264 -10.28 6.34 29.01
N ALA A 265 -10.13 5.02 28.99
CA ALA A 265 -9.01 4.36 28.30
C ALA A 265 -9.20 4.30 26.77
N SER A 266 -10.24 4.98 26.26
CA SER A 266 -10.57 5.09 24.84
C SER A 266 -10.67 6.56 24.42
N LEU A 267 -10.84 6.81 23.13
CA LEU A 267 -11.06 8.15 22.58
C LEU A 267 -12.54 8.57 22.57
N SER A 268 -13.39 7.89 23.35
CA SER A 268 -14.81 8.20 23.44
C SER A 268 -15.38 8.01 24.84
N ALA A 269 -16.23 8.94 25.25
CA ALA A 269 -17.02 8.87 26.49
C ALA A 269 -18.50 9.05 26.17
N SER A 270 -19.37 8.38 26.93
CA SER A 270 -20.82 8.49 26.80
C SER A 270 -21.44 8.99 28.10
N PHE A 271 -22.40 9.91 27.98
CA PHE A 271 -23.05 10.59 29.08
C PHE A 271 -24.57 10.58 28.88
N SER A 272 -25.33 10.37 29.95
CA SER A 272 -26.79 10.40 29.90
C SER A 272 -27.31 11.75 30.38
N VAL A 273 -28.16 12.40 29.57
CA VAL A 273 -28.77 13.71 29.87
C VAL A 273 -30.29 13.59 29.73
N PRO A 274 -31.10 13.93 30.75
CA PRO A 274 -32.56 13.93 30.62
C PRO A 274 -33.01 14.98 29.60
N VAL A 275 -34.01 14.64 28.79
CA VAL A 275 -34.56 15.52 27.74
C VAL A 275 -36.08 15.49 27.71
N THR A 276 -36.67 16.62 27.32
CA THR A 276 -38.12 16.77 27.11
C THR A 276 -38.40 16.98 25.63
N LEU A 277 -39.32 16.20 25.07
CA LEU A 277 -39.64 16.27 23.63
C LEU A 277 -40.21 17.64 23.24
N GLY A 278 -39.76 18.16 22.09
CA GLY A 278 -40.18 19.45 21.54
C GLY A 278 -39.64 20.67 22.29
N GLN A 279 -38.75 20.49 23.26
CA GLN A 279 -38.03 21.57 23.92
C GLN A 279 -36.54 21.50 23.59
N ASN A 280 -35.94 22.68 23.44
CA ASN A 280 -34.50 22.82 23.39
C ASN A 280 -33.94 22.75 24.81
N ALA A 281 -33.15 21.71 25.08
CA ALA A 281 -32.52 21.50 26.38
C ALA A 281 -31.23 22.34 26.56
N GLY A 282 -30.74 22.99 25.50
CA GLY A 282 -29.57 23.88 25.52
C GLY A 282 -28.49 23.48 24.52
N GLU A 283 -27.32 24.10 24.66
CA GLU A 283 -26.16 23.88 23.81
C GLU A 283 -25.11 23.02 24.52
N LEU A 284 -24.91 21.80 24.01
CA LEU A 284 -23.89 20.86 24.49
C LEU A 284 -22.53 21.21 23.91
N ARG A 285 -21.50 21.07 24.74
CA ARG A 285 -20.10 21.14 24.33
C ARG A 285 -19.31 20.03 25.01
N CYS A 286 -18.60 19.25 24.20
CA CYS A 286 -17.63 18.28 24.70
C CYS A 286 -16.28 18.97 24.86
N ARG A 287 -15.63 18.78 26.02
CA ARG A 287 -14.23 19.13 26.24
C ARG A 287 -13.44 17.85 26.45
N ALA A 288 -12.25 17.77 25.88
CA ALA A 288 -11.38 16.60 26.00
C ALA A 288 -9.94 17.03 26.34
N ARG A 289 -9.26 16.25 27.19
CA ARG A 289 -7.87 16.50 27.61
C ARG A 289 -7.08 15.21 27.67
N ASP A 290 -5.88 15.25 27.12
CA ASP A 290 -4.86 14.23 27.30
C ASP A 290 -3.61 14.84 27.98
N GLN A 291 -2.49 14.12 27.95
CA GLN A 291 -1.23 14.60 28.52
C GLN A 291 -0.57 15.74 27.73
N LEU A 292 -0.99 15.97 26.48
CA LEU A 292 -0.37 16.93 25.57
C LEU A 292 -1.18 18.23 25.47
N ARG A 293 -2.51 18.14 25.40
CA ARG A 293 -3.38 19.31 25.21
C ARG A 293 -4.80 19.10 25.73
N GLN A 294 -5.51 20.22 25.83
CA GLN A 294 -6.95 20.27 26.13
C GLN A 294 -7.66 21.02 25.00
N LEU A 295 -8.74 20.46 24.48
CA LEU A 295 -9.53 21.02 23.39
C LEU A 295 -11.02 21.00 23.71
N ASP A 296 -11.71 22.01 23.21
CA ASP A 296 -13.16 22.12 23.22
C ASP A 296 -13.69 21.81 21.83
N GLY A 297 -14.73 20.99 21.76
CA GLY A 297 -15.44 20.68 20.53
C GLY A 297 -16.43 21.77 20.12
N PRO A 298 -17.01 21.63 18.92
CA PRO A 298 -18.04 22.53 18.45
C PRO A 298 -19.32 22.36 19.28
N PRO A 299 -20.15 23.40 19.37
CA PRO A 299 -21.43 23.30 20.05
C PRO A 299 -22.44 22.44 19.29
N LEU A 300 -23.24 21.68 20.04
CA LEU A 300 -24.33 20.84 19.54
C LEU A 300 -25.64 21.19 20.24
N ARG A 301 -26.67 21.59 19.48
CA ARG A 301 -27.99 21.87 20.05
C ARG A 301 -28.67 20.57 20.48
N LEU A 302 -29.07 20.50 21.75
CA LEU A 302 -29.77 19.35 22.30
C LEU A 302 -31.27 19.59 22.19
N GLU A 303 -31.84 19.24 21.05
CA GLU A 303 -33.27 19.34 20.79
C GLU A 303 -33.79 18.02 20.20
N VAL A 304 -34.79 17.44 20.86
CA VAL A 304 -35.45 16.22 20.39
C VAL A 304 -36.85 16.56 19.92
N VAL A 305 -37.04 16.59 18.61
CA VAL A 305 -38.33 16.82 17.97
C VAL A 305 -38.93 15.46 17.62
N PRO A 306 -40.16 15.16 18.09
CA PRO A 306 -40.84 13.92 17.73
C PRO A 306 -41.19 13.90 16.24
N VAL A 307 -41.18 12.72 15.65
CA VAL A 307 -41.55 12.52 14.25
C VAL A 307 -43.02 12.91 14.05
N GLY A 308 -43.27 13.75 13.05
CA GLY A 308 -44.61 14.24 12.74
C GLY A 308 -44.68 15.02 11.44
N GLY A 309 -45.83 15.64 11.18
CA GLY A 309 -46.10 16.29 9.89
C GLY A 309 -46.50 15.26 8.82
N ASP A 310 -46.47 15.67 7.56
CA ASP A 310 -46.69 14.73 6.46
C ASP A 310 -45.41 13.91 6.20
N VAL A 311 -45.60 12.66 5.79
CA VAL A 311 -44.52 11.81 5.31
C VAL A 311 -44.62 11.77 3.80
N GLN A 312 -43.61 12.31 3.11
CA GLN A 312 -43.61 12.45 1.66
C GLN A 312 -42.74 11.37 1.03
N LEU A 313 -43.35 10.61 0.12
CA LEU A 313 -42.62 9.72 -0.77
C LEU A 313 -42.25 10.47 -2.05
N ARG A 314 -40.96 10.57 -2.34
CA ARG A 314 -40.42 11.13 -3.58
C ARG A 314 -39.80 10.00 -4.40
N VAL A 315 -40.17 9.92 -5.68
CA VAL A 315 -39.69 8.90 -6.60
C VAL A 315 -38.89 9.57 -7.70
N GLU A 316 -37.69 9.04 -7.96
CA GLU A 316 -36.78 9.54 -8.98
C GLU A 316 -36.23 8.37 -9.79
N TYR A 317 -36.34 8.47 -11.11
CA TYR A 317 -35.82 7.48 -12.04
C TYR A 317 -34.36 7.84 -12.38
N LEU A 318 -33.48 6.87 -12.22
CA LEU A 318 -32.06 6.99 -12.54
C LEU A 318 -31.85 6.44 -13.94
N TYR A 319 -31.34 7.27 -14.85
CA TYR A 319 -31.08 6.91 -16.24
C TYR A 319 -29.58 6.74 -16.47
N SER A 320 -29.18 5.75 -17.28
CA SER A 320 -27.83 5.63 -17.80
C SER A 320 -27.60 6.55 -19.01
N ALA A 321 -26.35 6.64 -19.47
CA ALA A 321 -25.95 7.54 -20.57
C ALA A 321 -26.69 7.28 -21.90
N ASP A 322 -27.23 6.07 -22.08
CA ASP A 322 -28.06 5.64 -23.21
C ASP A 322 -29.55 5.93 -23.02
N SER A 323 -29.93 6.70 -21.99
CA SER A 323 -31.32 7.03 -21.63
C SER A 323 -32.18 5.81 -21.24
N THR A 324 -31.57 4.67 -20.91
CA THR A 324 -32.30 3.55 -20.31
C THR A 324 -32.40 3.74 -18.80
N ALA A 325 -33.53 3.33 -18.20
CA ALA A 325 -33.67 3.40 -16.75
C ALA A 325 -32.77 2.34 -16.09
N ALA A 326 -31.74 2.81 -15.41
CA ALA A 326 -30.77 2.00 -14.69
C ALA A 326 -31.24 1.65 -13.27
N GLY A 327 -32.16 2.43 -12.69
CA GLY A 327 -32.72 2.16 -11.37
C GLY A 327 -33.75 3.19 -10.94
N VAL A 328 -34.33 3.00 -9.75
CA VAL A 328 -35.30 3.94 -9.16
C VAL A 328 -34.90 4.25 -7.73
N ARG A 329 -34.79 5.54 -7.40
CA ARG A 329 -34.54 6.04 -6.06
C ARG A 329 -35.84 6.51 -5.43
N LEU A 330 -36.28 5.84 -4.37
CA LEU A 330 -37.41 6.24 -3.55
C LEU A 330 -36.89 6.85 -2.24
N HIS A 331 -37.28 8.08 -1.97
CA HIS A 331 -36.86 8.83 -0.79
C HIS A 331 -38.06 9.18 0.09
N CYS A 332 -37.99 8.78 1.36
CA CYS A 332 -39.03 9.02 2.36
C CYS A 332 -38.62 10.21 3.24
N ALA A 333 -39.27 11.35 3.03
CA ALA A 333 -39.02 12.57 3.78
C ALA A 333 -40.07 12.75 4.90
N VAL A 334 -39.62 13.05 6.11
CA VAL A 334 -40.49 13.40 7.24
C VAL A 334 -40.58 14.92 7.37
N GLY A 335 -41.78 15.46 7.58
CA GLY A 335 -41.97 16.91 7.74
C GLY A 335 -41.29 17.49 8.99
N ARG A 336 -41.23 16.73 10.08
CA ARG A 336 -40.46 17.05 11.30
C ARG A 336 -40.01 15.77 12.01
N GLY A 337 -38.88 15.83 12.71
CA GLY A 337 -38.39 14.74 13.57
C GLY A 337 -36.85 14.68 13.63
N THR A 338 -36.29 14.35 14.79
CA THR A 338 -34.82 14.26 14.96
C THR A 338 -34.26 12.85 14.67
N PHE A 339 -34.96 11.79 15.07
CA PHE A 339 -34.50 10.40 14.92
C PHE A 339 -35.57 9.47 14.33
N PRO A 340 -35.94 9.64 13.05
CA PRO A 340 -36.94 8.80 12.40
C PRO A 340 -36.44 7.37 12.15
N ALA A 341 -37.31 6.41 12.46
CA ALA A 341 -37.23 5.03 11.99
C ALA A 341 -38.17 4.85 10.80
N TYR A 342 -37.69 4.16 9.76
CA TYR A 342 -38.41 3.97 8.51
C TYR A 342 -38.79 2.51 8.29
N ALA A 343 -39.96 2.28 7.70
CA ALA A 343 -40.37 0.99 7.17
C ALA A 343 -40.88 1.18 5.74
N TRP A 344 -40.48 0.27 4.85
CA TRP A 344 -40.81 0.32 3.43
C TRP A 344 -41.75 -0.82 3.05
N PHE A 345 -42.71 -0.54 2.19
CA PHE A 345 -43.70 -1.51 1.77
C PHE A 345 -43.86 -1.51 0.25
N LEU A 346 -43.96 -2.70 -0.33
CA LEU A 346 -44.34 -2.95 -1.71
C LEU A 346 -45.65 -3.74 -1.72
N ASN A 347 -46.71 -3.19 -2.31
CA ASN A 347 -48.03 -3.82 -2.36
C ASN A 347 -48.49 -4.28 -0.95
N ASN A 348 -48.26 -3.45 0.07
CA ASN A 348 -48.53 -3.71 1.48
C ASN A 348 -47.69 -4.83 2.14
N THR A 349 -46.67 -5.35 1.45
CA THR A 349 -45.70 -6.30 2.02
C THR A 349 -44.48 -5.53 2.53
N LEU A 350 -44.10 -5.78 3.78
CA LEU A 350 -42.92 -5.17 4.40
C LEU A 350 -41.64 -5.62 3.68
N LEU A 351 -40.84 -4.67 3.23
CA LEU A 351 -39.53 -4.92 2.64
C LEU A 351 -38.46 -5.10 3.72
N GLN A 352 -37.55 -6.03 3.48
CA GLN A 352 -36.37 -6.23 4.33
C GLN A 352 -35.27 -5.23 3.98
N ARG A 353 -34.16 -5.21 4.73
CA ARG A 353 -33.08 -4.24 4.50
C ARG A 353 -32.45 -4.37 3.11
N GLU A 354 -32.34 -5.58 2.61
CA GLU A 354 -31.74 -5.90 1.33
C GLU A 354 -32.49 -7.06 0.69
N GLY A 355 -32.67 -7.01 -0.62
CA GLY A 355 -33.21 -8.09 -1.43
C GLY A 355 -32.53 -8.13 -2.80
N ASP A 356 -32.84 -9.14 -3.60
CA ASP A 356 -32.14 -9.42 -4.87
C ASP A 356 -32.16 -8.26 -5.89
N SER A 357 -33.13 -7.34 -5.76
CA SER A 357 -33.37 -6.24 -6.71
C SER A 357 -33.50 -4.87 -6.04
N TYR A 358 -33.26 -4.77 -4.74
CA TYR A 358 -33.36 -3.51 -4.00
C TYR A 358 -32.51 -3.47 -2.73
N ILE A 359 -32.13 -2.26 -2.32
CA ILE A 359 -31.42 -2.02 -1.07
C ILE A 359 -32.00 -0.82 -0.33
N ILE A 360 -32.22 -0.96 0.97
CA ILE A 360 -32.57 0.15 1.87
C ILE A 360 -31.27 0.67 2.48
N THR A 361 -30.92 1.90 2.13
CA THR A 361 -29.71 2.58 2.63
C THR A 361 -29.76 2.78 4.13
N THR A 362 -28.61 2.93 4.81
CA THR A 362 -28.58 3.38 6.22
C THR A 362 -28.51 4.91 6.26
N PRO A 363 -29.38 5.62 7.03
CA PRO A 363 -30.24 5.17 8.12
C PRO A 363 -31.70 4.75 7.77
N GLY A 364 -32.05 4.46 6.53
CA GLY A 364 -33.34 3.83 6.16
C GLY A 364 -34.29 4.72 5.35
N HIS A 365 -33.94 5.99 5.18
CA HIS A 365 -34.80 6.99 4.54
C HIS A 365 -34.84 6.88 3.00
N THR A 366 -33.97 6.07 2.39
CA THR A 366 -33.92 5.87 0.93
C THR A 366 -33.92 4.37 0.59
N LEU A 367 -34.83 3.99 -0.30
CA LEU A 367 -34.92 2.68 -0.95
C LEU A 367 -34.43 2.83 -2.41
N LEU A 368 -33.43 2.04 -2.78
CA LEU A 368 -32.87 2.01 -4.13
C LEU A 368 -33.23 0.70 -4.80
N LEU A 369 -33.92 0.78 -5.94
CA LEU A 369 -34.20 -0.37 -6.81
C LEU A 369 -33.02 -0.52 -7.78
N THR A 370 -32.26 -1.60 -7.64
CA THR A 370 -30.99 -1.85 -8.35
C THR A 370 -31.16 -2.59 -9.67
N SER A 371 -32.32 -3.21 -9.89
CA SER A 371 -32.64 -3.91 -11.13
C SER A 371 -34.08 -3.63 -11.54
N VAL A 372 -34.30 -3.18 -12.77
CA VAL A 372 -35.63 -2.86 -13.31
C VAL A 372 -36.29 -4.15 -13.80
N SER A 373 -36.87 -4.92 -12.88
CA SER A 373 -37.60 -6.16 -13.19
C SER A 373 -39.12 -5.96 -13.05
N PRO A 374 -39.98 -6.70 -13.79
CA PRO A 374 -41.43 -6.60 -13.63
C PRO A 374 -41.93 -6.97 -12.23
N GLN A 375 -41.15 -7.75 -11.48
CA GLN A 375 -41.53 -8.25 -10.15
C GLN A 375 -41.55 -7.17 -9.08
N ILE A 376 -40.80 -6.08 -9.29
CA ILE A 376 -40.77 -4.93 -8.39
C ILE A 376 -41.66 -3.77 -8.87
N SER A 377 -42.44 -3.97 -9.94
CA SER A 377 -43.53 -3.04 -10.28
C SER A 377 -44.63 -3.13 -9.23
N GLY A 378 -45.08 -1.98 -8.74
CA GLY A 378 -46.15 -1.96 -7.75
C GLY A 378 -46.30 -0.64 -7.03
N TYR A 379 -47.14 -0.67 -6.00
CA TYR A 379 -47.42 0.48 -5.14
C TYR A 379 -46.47 0.47 -3.95
N TYR A 380 -45.59 1.47 -3.93
CA TYR A 380 -44.68 1.71 -2.83
C TYR A 380 -45.26 2.73 -1.87
N HIS A 381 -45.07 2.49 -0.59
CA HIS A 381 -45.23 3.51 0.44
C HIS A 381 -44.19 3.31 1.53
N CYS A 382 -43.90 4.37 2.26
CA CYS A 382 -43.07 4.31 3.44
C CYS A 382 -43.87 4.72 4.68
N GLN A 383 -43.39 4.27 5.82
CA GLN A 383 -43.90 4.67 7.13
C GLN A 383 -42.73 5.19 7.96
N ALA A 384 -42.99 6.21 8.78
CA ALA A 384 -42.00 6.75 9.69
C ALA A 384 -42.57 6.88 11.11
N LYS A 385 -41.73 6.65 12.12
CA LYS A 385 -42.01 6.90 13.54
C LYS A 385 -40.73 7.28 14.30
N ASP A 386 -40.83 7.60 15.58
CA ASP A 386 -39.63 7.79 16.40
C ASP A 386 -38.88 6.47 16.59
N SER A 387 -37.55 6.49 16.47
CA SER A 387 -36.72 5.30 16.70
C SER A 387 -36.56 4.92 18.17
N PHE A 388 -36.88 5.84 19.09
CA PHE A 388 -36.63 5.74 20.53
C PHE A 388 -37.90 5.51 21.37
N ASP A 389 -39.07 5.44 20.75
CA ASP A 389 -40.35 5.14 21.40
C ASP A 389 -41.22 4.27 20.50
N ASN A 390 -42.30 3.72 21.06
CA ASN A 390 -43.33 3.02 20.31
C ASN A 390 -44.43 3.99 19.84
N SER A 391 -44.03 5.12 19.24
CA SER A 391 -44.99 6.05 18.64
C SER A 391 -45.68 5.43 17.42
N SER A 392 -46.85 5.96 17.08
CA SER A 392 -47.64 5.50 15.95
C SER A 392 -46.92 5.79 14.64
N TRP A 393 -46.92 4.82 13.73
CA TRP A 393 -46.43 5.00 12.37
C TRP A 393 -47.26 6.05 11.62
N ILE A 394 -46.57 6.95 10.92
CA ILE A 394 -47.17 7.92 10.00
C ILE A 394 -46.93 7.41 8.59
N LEU A 395 -48.02 7.23 7.83
CA LEU A 395 -47.97 6.74 6.46
C LEU A 395 -47.66 7.86 5.46
N SER A 396 -46.89 7.51 4.42
CA SER A 396 -46.79 8.32 3.21
C SER A 396 -47.95 8.06 2.25
N GLN A 397 -48.12 8.97 1.27
CA GLN A 397 -48.84 8.64 0.05
C GLN A 397 -48.21 7.42 -0.67
N THR A 398 -49.04 6.67 -1.37
CA THR A 398 -48.63 5.57 -2.24
C THR A 398 -48.16 6.11 -3.59
N ALA A 399 -47.03 5.61 -4.07
CA ALA A 399 -46.51 5.89 -5.40
C ALA A 399 -46.47 4.61 -6.22
N PHE A 400 -47.07 4.65 -7.41
CA PHE A 400 -46.96 3.54 -8.35
C PHE A 400 -45.63 3.65 -9.10
N VAL A 401 -44.78 2.64 -8.96
CA VAL A 401 -43.52 2.53 -9.71
C VAL A 401 -43.71 1.45 -10.76
N HIS A 402 -43.57 1.86 -12.01
CA HIS A 402 -43.71 0.97 -13.16
C HIS A 402 -42.33 0.70 -13.76
N THR A 403 -41.95 -0.58 -13.79
CA THR A 403 -40.67 -1.07 -14.28
C THR A 403 -40.86 -1.83 -15.60
N THR A 404 -41.47 -1.18 -16.60
CA THR A 404 -41.30 -1.62 -17.99
C THR A 404 -39.96 -1.10 -18.49
N GLY A 405 -39.22 -1.93 -19.21
CA GLY A 405 -38.08 -1.46 -20.01
C GLY A 405 -38.53 -0.23 -20.79
N LEU A 406 -38.01 0.94 -20.41
CA LEU A 406 -38.31 2.22 -21.02
C LEU A 406 -37.64 2.28 -22.39
N GLY A 407 -38.08 1.42 -23.31
CA GLY A 407 -38.09 1.73 -24.73
C GLY A 407 -39.26 2.68 -25.00
N VAL A 408 -39.23 3.88 -24.40
CA VAL A 408 -40.18 4.93 -24.78
C VAL A 408 -39.69 5.44 -26.12
N VAL A 409 -40.26 4.92 -27.19
CA VAL A 409 -40.26 5.62 -28.47
C VAL A 409 -40.98 6.95 -28.18
N SER A 410 -40.23 8.05 -28.08
CA SER A 410 -40.78 9.39 -27.82
C SER A 410 -41.99 9.63 -28.74
N SER A 411 -43.02 10.34 -28.27
CA SER A 411 -44.15 10.73 -29.10
C SER A 411 -43.71 11.45 -30.37
N GLU A 412 -42.55 12.11 -30.33
CA GLU A 412 -41.89 12.71 -31.49
C GLU A 412 -41.40 11.66 -32.50
N VAL A 413 -40.82 10.55 -32.04
CA VAL A 413 -40.36 9.45 -32.92
C VAL A 413 -41.55 8.72 -33.53
N ILE A 414 -42.64 8.50 -32.79
CA ILE A 414 -43.87 7.94 -33.34
C ILE A 414 -44.46 8.88 -34.41
N ALA A 415 -44.49 10.19 -34.15
CA ALA A 415 -44.95 11.18 -35.12
C ALA A 415 -44.08 11.22 -36.38
N ILE A 416 -42.75 11.15 -36.24
CA ILE A 416 -41.81 11.11 -37.38
C ILE A 416 -42.06 9.85 -38.21
N VAL A 417 -42.18 8.68 -37.58
CA VAL A 417 -42.44 7.41 -38.30
C VAL A 417 -43.78 7.47 -39.04
N PHE A 418 -44.83 8.00 -38.42
CA PHE A 418 -46.13 8.19 -39.07
C PHE A 418 -46.06 9.20 -40.22
N CYS A 419 -45.35 10.32 -40.06
CA CYS A 419 -45.15 11.31 -41.12
C CYS A 419 -44.36 10.74 -42.29
N CYS A 420 -43.28 9.98 -42.02
CA CYS A 420 -42.51 9.30 -43.06
C CYS A 420 -43.36 8.27 -43.81
N PHE A 421 -44.19 7.49 -43.10
CA PHE A 421 -45.10 6.54 -43.73
C PHE A 421 -46.15 7.23 -44.60
N LEU A 422 -46.77 8.31 -44.11
CA LEU A 422 -47.70 9.14 -44.87
C LEU A 422 -47.06 9.75 -46.13
N LEU A 423 -45.84 10.27 -46.02
CA LEU A 423 -45.10 10.79 -47.18
C LEU A 423 -44.83 9.70 -48.22
N LEU A 424 -44.44 8.50 -47.79
CA LEU A 424 -44.24 7.36 -48.70
C LEU A 424 -45.54 6.95 -49.40
N VAL A 425 -46.68 6.96 -48.70
CA VAL A 425 -48.00 6.69 -49.30
C VAL A 425 -48.39 7.80 -50.29
N ILE A 426 -48.12 9.06 -49.98
CA ILE A 426 -48.39 10.18 -50.89
C ILE A 426 -47.50 10.09 -52.13
N VAL A 427 -46.21 9.83 -51.98
CA VAL A 427 -45.29 9.65 -53.12
C VAL A 427 -45.70 8.44 -53.95
N GLY A 428 -46.06 7.31 -53.32
CA GLY A 428 -46.56 6.13 -54.00
C GLY A 428 -47.85 6.39 -54.79
N SER A 429 -48.81 7.10 -54.20
CA SER A 429 -50.07 7.45 -54.87
C SER A 429 -49.88 8.48 -55.99
N VAL A 430 -49.01 9.46 -55.82
CA VAL A 430 -48.60 10.42 -56.87
C VAL A 430 -47.90 9.66 -58.01
N CYS A 431 -46.98 8.75 -57.72
CA CYS A 431 -46.37 7.89 -58.73
C CYS A 431 -47.43 7.07 -59.49
N CYS A 432 -48.38 6.43 -58.80
CA CYS A 432 -49.47 5.70 -59.45
C CYS A 432 -50.33 6.59 -60.37
N MET A 433 -50.60 7.83 -59.96
CA MET A 433 -51.37 8.80 -60.75
C MET A 433 -50.61 9.28 -61.99
N PHE A 434 -49.30 9.47 -61.89
CA PHE A 434 -48.45 9.92 -63.02
C PHE A 434 -48.03 8.79 -63.97
N THR A 435 -48.17 7.52 -63.58
CA THR A 435 -47.93 6.37 -64.45
C THR A 435 -49.16 5.87 -65.22
N LEU A 436 -50.31 6.56 -65.15
CA LEU A 436 -51.48 6.25 -65.99
C LEU A 436 -51.64 7.31 -67.11
N PRO A 437 -51.32 6.98 -68.38
CA PRO A 437 -51.44 7.92 -69.49
C PRO A 437 -52.89 8.00 -69.99
N ASN A 438 -53.45 9.21 -69.88
CA ASN A 438 -54.41 9.88 -70.76
C ASN A 438 -55.20 9.01 -71.77
N ARG A 439 -56.49 8.78 -71.50
CA ARG A 439 -57.50 8.64 -72.55
C ARG A 439 -58.72 9.48 -72.19
N GLY A 440 -58.94 10.50 -73.01
CA GLY A 440 -60.05 11.42 -72.87
C GLY A 440 -61.31 10.99 -73.63
N VAL A 441 -62.36 11.73 -73.28
CA VAL A 441 -63.42 12.26 -74.14
C VAL A 441 -64.64 11.35 -74.42
N ASP A 442 -65.76 11.89 -73.94
CA ASP A 442 -67.12 11.98 -74.50
C ASP A 442 -68.26 10.98 -74.22
N SER A 443 -69.27 11.59 -73.58
CA SER A 443 -70.68 11.71 -74.00
C SER A 443 -71.65 10.52 -73.89
N ARG A 444 -72.62 10.74 -72.98
CA ARG A 444 -74.07 10.56 -73.09
C ARG A 444 -74.66 9.25 -73.63
N LEU A 445 -75.58 8.76 -72.77
CA LEU A 445 -76.95 8.30 -73.05
C LEU A 445 -77.18 6.84 -73.48
N ARG A 446 -77.78 6.12 -72.51
CA ARG A 446 -79.14 5.52 -72.57
C ARG A 446 -79.21 3.99 -72.52
N SER A 447 -79.75 3.55 -71.38
CA SER A 447 -80.69 2.45 -71.14
C SER A 447 -80.38 1.02 -71.59
N ARG A 448 -80.48 0.13 -70.60
CA ARG A 448 -81.51 -0.93 -70.46
C ARG A 448 -80.94 -2.36 -70.35
N SER A 449 -81.35 -2.99 -69.25
CA SER A 449 -81.77 -4.39 -69.07
C SER A 449 -80.75 -5.54 -69.16
N SER A 450 -80.62 -6.18 -67.99
CA SER A 450 -80.85 -7.60 -67.69
C SER A 450 -79.85 -8.68 -68.14
N ALA A 451 -79.28 -9.28 -67.08
CA ALA A 451 -79.30 -10.71 -66.75
C ALA A 451 -78.28 -11.69 -67.39
N PHE A 452 -78.02 -12.72 -66.56
CA PHE A 452 -77.35 -14.01 -66.81
C PHE A 452 -75.81 -14.11 -66.69
N ALA A 453 -75.39 -14.42 -65.46
CA ALA A 453 -74.80 -15.70 -65.01
C ALA A 453 -73.85 -16.54 -65.90
N LEU A 454 -72.91 -17.16 -65.16
CA LEU A 454 -72.23 -18.45 -65.35
C LEU A 454 -70.83 -18.50 -66.03
N SER A 455 -69.82 -18.64 -65.16
CA SER A 455 -68.79 -19.70 -65.08
C SER A 455 -67.93 -20.07 -66.29
N ALA A 456 -66.60 -20.14 -66.05
CA ALA A 456 -65.68 -21.25 -66.38
C ALA A 456 -64.22 -20.77 -66.15
N ILE A 457 -63.42 -21.32 -65.22
CA ILE A 457 -62.67 -22.60 -65.22
C ILE A 457 -61.20 -22.43 -65.65
N HIS A 458 -60.29 -22.88 -64.76
CA HIS A 458 -58.91 -23.42 -64.93
C HIS A 458 -57.86 -22.61 -65.73
N SER A 459 -56.55 -22.73 -65.54
CA SER A 459 -55.65 -23.76 -65.00
C SER A 459 -54.30 -23.09 -64.66
N GLY A 460 -53.61 -23.47 -63.58
CA GLY A 460 -52.43 -24.38 -63.57
C GLY A 460 -51.37 -23.69 -62.69
N SER A 461 -50.98 -24.19 -61.50
CA SER A 461 -50.28 -25.43 -61.11
C SER A 461 -48.89 -25.59 -61.71
N GLU A 462 -47.87 -25.46 -60.86
CA GLU A 462 -46.78 -26.42 -60.54
C GLU A 462 -45.63 -25.64 -59.84
N VAL A 463 -45.33 -25.84 -58.55
CA VAL A 463 -44.74 -26.99 -57.83
C VAL A 463 -43.21 -27.12 -58.01
N MET A 464 -42.49 -26.96 -56.89
CA MET A 464 -41.41 -27.80 -56.35
C MET A 464 -40.97 -27.17 -55.01
N GLU A 465 -41.39 -27.64 -53.84
CA GLU A 465 -41.00 -28.85 -53.09
C GLU A 465 -39.51 -29.00 -52.76
N ALA A 466 -39.22 -28.90 -51.46
CA ALA A 466 -38.45 -29.84 -50.62
C ALA A 466 -38.53 -29.28 -49.18
N GLU A 467 -39.38 -29.79 -48.26
CA GLU A 467 -39.23 -31.00 -47.43
C GLU A 467 -37.85 -31.08 -46.71
N SER A 468 -37.71 -31.40 -45.43
CA SER A 468 -38.59 -32.12 -44.49
C SER A 468 -38.02 -32.01 -43.06
N ASN A 469 -38.89 -32.20 -42.06
CA ASN A 469 -38.77 -33.02 -40.83
C ASN A 469 -37.49 -32.94 -39.94
N SER A 470 -37.50 -33.22 -38.63
CA SER A 470 -38.51 -33.67 -37.66
C SER A 470 -37.83 -33.67 -36.28
N SER A 471 -38.65 -33.47 -35.25
CA SER A 471 -38.55 -33.99 -33.88
C SER A 471 -37.37 -34.89 -33.47
N VAL A 472 -36.75 -34.59 -32.32
CA VAL A 472 -36.35 -35.60 -31.31
C VAL A 472 -36.57 -35.01 -29.90
N THR A 473 -37.52 -35.61 -29.18
CA THR A 473 -37.70 -35.63 -27.71
C THR A 473 -36.79 -36.73 -27.10
N PRO A 474 -36.64 -36.90 -25.77
CA PRO A 474 -37.37 -36.29 -24.64
C PRO A 474 -36.54 -35.43 -23.68
#